data_AF-A0A358D5U5-F1
#
_entry.id   AF-A0A358D5U5-F1
#
_cell.length_a   1.000
_cell.length_b   1.000
_cell.length_c   1.000
_cell.angle_alpha   90.00
_cell.angle_beta   90.00
_cell.angle_gamma   90.00
#
_symmetry.space_group_name_H-M   'P 1'
#
loop_
_entity.id
_entity.type
_entity.pdbx_description
1 polymer ?
#
loop_
_entity_poly.entity_id
_entity_poly.type
_entity_poly.pdbx_seq_one_letter_code
_entity_poly.pdbx_strand_id
1 'polypeptide(L)'
;PATFGWGPRFLHSTGQYHKGGPANGVFLQIVERTDTDVEIPGRPFTFGQLIAAQAAGDAEVLAAHGRPVVTLTLTDPQVEVLSLFEAAQ
;
A
#
# COMPACT_ATOMS: atom_id res chain seq x y z
N PRO A 1 -0.48 -14.32 13.62
CA PRO A 1 -1.72 -14.10 12.83
C PRO A 1 -1.45 -13.00 11.80
N ALA A 2 -2.05 -13.08 10.61
CA ALA A 2 -1.92 -12.06 9.57
C ALA A 2 -3.28 -11.42 9.31
N THR A 3 -3.28 -10.11 9.07
CA THR A 3 -4.46 -9.36 8.63
C THR A 3 -4.11 -8.66 7.32
N PHE A 4 -5.01 -8.67 6.35
CA PHE A 4 -4.81 -7.99 5.07
C PHE A 4 -6.02 -7.12 4.73
N GLY A 5 -5.81 -6.14 3.85
CA GLY A 5 -6.87 -5.25 3.37
C GLY A 5 -6.46 -4.54 2.08
N TRP A 6 -7.45 -4.23 1.24
CA TRP A 6 -7.22 -3.53 -0.03
C TRP A 6 -7.15 -2.02 0.18
N GLY A 7 -6.13 -1.39 -0.38
CA GLY A 7 -6.00 0.07 -0.40
C GLY A 7 -6.99 0.71 -1.38
N PRO A 8 -7.44 1.96 -1.12
CA PRO A 8 -7.27 2.74 0.11
C PRO A 8 -8.27 2.35 1.22
N ARG A 9 -9.16 1.40 0.96
CA ARG A 9 -10.31 1.06 1.83
C ARG A 9 -9.91 0.61 3.25
N PHE A 10 -8.78 -0.08 3.41
CA PHE A 10 -8.35 -0.56 4.74
C PHE A 10 -8.11 0.55 5.76
N LEU A 11 -7.89 1.79 5.30
CA LEU A 11 -7.75 2.98 6.14
C LEU A 11 -8.96 3.21 7.05
N HIS A 12 -10.14 2.74 6.65
CA HIS A 12 -11.39 2.93 7.40
C HIS A 12 -11.80 1.72 8.25
N SER A 13 -10.99 0.66 8.30
CA SER A 13 -11.32 -0.58 9.02
C SER A 13 -10.24 -0.95 10.03
N THR A 14 -9.07 -1.39 9.57
CA THR A 14 -7.97 -1.86 10.44
C THR A 14 -6.89 -0.80 10.65
N GLY A 15 -6.92 0.29 9.87
CA GLY A 15 -5.87 1.32 9.89
C GLY A 15 -5.55 1.87 11.28
N GLN A 16 -6.56 2.09 12.13
CA GLN A 16 -6.33 2.59 13.48
C GLN A 16 -5.67 1.56 14.40
N TYR A 17 -6.03 0.29 14.26
CA TYR A 17 -5.37 -0.79 15.02
C TYR A 17 -3.90 -0.92 14.61
N HIS A 18 -3.61 -0.84 13.32
CA HIS A 18 -2.24 -0.96 12.78
C HIS A 18 -1.33 0.23 13.12
N LYS A 19 -1.88 1.45 13.09
CA LYS A 19 -1.12 2.69 13.30
C LYS A 19 -1.07 3.13 14.77
N GLY A 20 -2.23 3.15 15.43
CA GLY A 20 -2.40 3.65 16.79
C GLY A 20 -2.49 2.57 17.88
N GLY A 21 -2.63 1.30 17.50
CA GLY A 21 -2.69 0.18 18.44
C GLY A 21 -1.32 -0.30 18.94
N PRO A 22 -1.28 -1.45 19.66
CA PRO A 22 -0.04 -2.04 20.17
C PRO A 22 1.04 -2.23 19.11
N ALA A 23 2.31 -2.05 19.49
CA ALA A 23 3.49 -2.03 18.62
C ALA A 23 3.95 -3.42 18.13
N ASN A 24 3.03 -4.27 17.69
CA ASN A 24 3.27 -5.70 17.57
C ASN A 24 3.18 -6.21 16.11
N GLY A 25 3.44 -5.36 15.10
CA GLY A 25 3.27 -5.69 13.68
C GLY A 25 4.46 -5.28 12.80
N VAL A 26 4.66 -6.03 11.72
CA VAL A 26 5.46 -5.66 10.55
C VAL A 26 4.53 -5.57 9.35
N PHE A 27 4.77 -4.59 8.48
CA PHE A 27 3.82 -4.22 7.44
C PHE A 27 4.44 -4.42 6.06
N LEU A 28 3.69 -5.06 5.18
CA LEU A 28 4.01 -5.20 3.76
C LEU A 28 2.92 -4.48 2.97
N GLN A 29 3.32 -3.51 2.16
CA GLN A 29 2.47 -2.92 1.13
C GLN A 29 2.91 -3.45 -0.23
N ILE A 30 1.94 -3.87 -1.03
CA ILE A 30 2.14 -4.22 -2.44
C ILE A 30 1.32 -3.21 -3.23
N VAL A 31 2.00 -2.40 -4.04
CA VAL A 31 1.40 -1.37 -4.89
C VAL A 31 1.75 -1.66 -6.34
N GLU A 32 0.99 -1.11 -7.28
CA GLU A 32 1.24 -1.24 -8.71
C GLU A 32 1.55 0.14 -9.30
N ARG A 33 2.53 0.19 -10.19
CA ARG A 33 2.72 1.30 -11.13
C ARG A 33 2.24 0.83 -12.50
N THR A 34 1.10 1.36 -12.93
CA THR A 34 0.50 1.04 -14.23
C THR A 34 0.68 2.20 -15.21
N ASP A 35 0.79 1.88 -16.51
CA ASP A 35 0.76 2.87 -17.58
C ASP A 35 -0.66 3.38 -17.88
N THR A 36 -1.68 2.69 -17.35
CA THR A 36 -3.08 3.10 -17.48
C THR A 36 -3.43 4.06 -16.36
N ASP A 37 -3.30 5.36 -16.62
CA ASP A 37 -3.64 6.40 -15.66
C ASP A 37 -4.86 7.22 -16.12
N VAL A 38 -5.85 7.36 -15.24
CA VAL A 38 -7.14 7.99 -15.57
C VAL A 38 -7.21 9.37 -14.94
N GLU A 39 -7.48 10.38 -15.77
CA GLU A 39 -7.69 11.76 -15.33
C GLU A 39 -8.91 11.87 -14.40
N ILE A 40 -8.81 12.74 -13.39
CA ILE A 40 -9.94 13.09 -12.53
C ILE A 40 -10.47 14.47 -12.97
N PRO A 41 -11.71 14.57 -13.48
CA PRO A 41 -12.25 15.85 -13.94
C PRO A 41 -12.16 16.95 -12.89
N GLY A 42 -11.55 18.08 -13.27
CA GLY A 42 -11.42 19.25 -12.41
C GLY A 42 -10.37 19.14 -11.30
N ARG A 43 -9.52 18.11 -11.30
CA ARG A 43 -8.39 17.97 -10.36
C ARG A 43 -7.06 18.09 -11.09
N PRO A 44 -6.02 18.63 -10.43
CA PRO A 44 -4.69 18.75 -11.02
C PRO A 44 -3.88 17.44 -10.92
N PHE A 45 -4.55 16.31 -10.75
CA PHE A 45 -3.94 15.00 -10.59
C PHE A 45 -4.87 13.88 -11.05
N THR A 46 -4.26 12.72 -11.36
CA THR A 46 -4.92 11.52 -11.86
C THR A 46 -5.29 10.53 -10.74
N PHE A 47 -6.04 9.48 -11.08
CA PHE A 47 -6.32 8.38 -10.14
C PHE A 47 -5.05 7.64 -9.73
N GLY A 48 -4.12 7.39 -10.65
CA GLY A 48 -2.84 6.75 -10.35
C GLY A 48 -2.00 7.59 -9.38
N GLN A 49 -1.93 8.90 -9.60
CA GLN A 49 -1.26 9.82 -8.67
C GLN A 49 -1.94 9.85 -7.30
N LEU A 50 -3.27 9.83 -7.24
CA LEU A 50 -4.00 9.78 -5.98
C LEU A 50 -3.73 8.49 -5.20
N ILE A 51 -3.78 7.34 -5.87
CA ILE A 51 -3.52 6.02 -5.27
C ILE A 51 -2.07 5.94 -4.76
N ALA A 52 -1.11 6.36 -5.58
CA ALA A 52 0.30 6.39 -5.21
C ALA A 52 0.56 7.28 -3.99
N ALA A 53 -0.02 8.49 -3.97
CA ALA A 53 0.09 9.40 -2.84
C ALA A 53 -0.55 8.83 -1.56
N GLN A 54 -1.70 8.16 -1.67
CA GLN A 54 -2.35 7.52 -0.53
C GLN A 54 -1.53 6.37 0.04
N ALA A 55 -0.94 5.52 -0.81
CA ALA A 55 -0.08 4.43 -0.37
C ALA A 55 1.22 4.94 0.30
N ALA A 56 1.86 5.95 -0.29
CA ALA A 56 3.05 6.59 0.26
C ALA A 56 2.78 7.23 1.63
N GLY A 57 1.68 7.98 1.75
CA GLY A 57 1.28 8.59 3.02
C GLY A 57 0.96 7.56 4.10
N ASP A 58 0.42 6.39 3.73
CA ASP A 58 0.19 5.29 4.68
C ASP A 58 1.50 4.71 5.22
N ALA A 59 2.48 4.46 4.34
CA ALA A 59 3.81 4.01 4.73
C ALA A 59 4.54 5.03 5.61
N GLU A 60 4.45 6.32 5.25
CA GLU A 60 5.06 7.41 6.02
C GLU A 60 4.50 7.47 7.44
N VAL A 61 3.17 7.34 7.59
CA VAL A 61 2.54 7.31 8.92
C VAL A 61 3.00 6.09 9.73
N LEU A 62 3.11 4.90 9.12
CA LEU A 62 3.64 3.72 9.81
C LEU A 62 5.08 3.94 10.26
N ALA A 63 5.95 4.42 9.37
CA ALA A 63 7.35 4.71 9.66
C ALA A 63 7.50 5.77 10.78
N ALA A 64 6.70 6.84 10.73
CA ALA A 64 6.68 7.89 11.75
C ALA A 64 6.26 7.37 13.14
N HIS A 65 5.46 6.30 13.21
CA HIS A 65 5.09 5.61 14.45
C HIS A 65 6.08 4.49 14.85
N GLY A 66 7.24 4.42 14.19
CA GLY A 66 8.25 3.38 14.43
C GLY A 66 7.78 1.98 14.05
N ARG A 67 6.82 1.86 13.14
CA ARG A 67 6.30 0.56 12.65
C ARG A 67 7.13 0.14 11.43
N PRO A 68 7.77 -1.06 11.44
CA PRO A 68 8.49 -1.54 10.27
C PRO A 68 7.55 -1.73 9.08
N VAL A 69 7.84 -1.06 7.97
CA VAL A 69 7.05 -1.15 6.73
C VAL A 69 7.97 -1.33 5.53
N VAL A 70 7.59 -2.25 4.65
CA VAL A 70 8.22 -2.45 3.33
C VAL A 70 7.15 -2.24 2.27
N THR A 71 7.47 -1.45 1.26
CA THR A 71 6.61 -1.24 0.09
C THR A 71 7.27 -1.86 -1.13
N LEU A 72 6.56 -2.80 -1.77
CA LEU A 72 6.95 -3.40 -3.03
C LEU A 72 6.08 -2.80 -4.14
N THR A 73 6.72 -2.27 -5.18
CA THR A 73 6.03 -1.68 -6.33
C THR A 73 6.14 -2.64 -7.50
N LEU A 74 4.99 -3.08 -8.00
CA LEU A 74 4.88 -3.93 -9.17
C LEU A 74 4.86 -3.10 -10.43
N THR A 75 5.69 -3.42 -11.43
CA THR A 75 5.66 -2.77 -12.75
C THR A 75 5.00 -3.63 -13.82
N ASP A 76 5.09 -4.94 -13.68
CA ASP A 76 4.27 -5.93 -14.38
C ASP A 76 3.63 -6.88 -13.35
N PRO A 77 2.38 -6.64 -12.93
CA PRO A 77 1.75 -7.43 -11.89
C PRO A 77 1.49 -8.89 -12.31
N GLN A 78 1.43 -9.19 -13.61
CA GLN A 78 1.17 -10.56 -14.07
C GLN A 78 2.39 -11.45 -13.86
N VAL A 79 3.59 -10.90 -14.06
CA VAL A 79 4.85 -11.63 -13.88
C VAL A 79 5.36 -11.52 -12.45
N GLU A 80 5.37 -10.31 -11.88
CA GLU A 80 6.08 -10.04 -10.62
C GLU A 80 5.35 -10.60 -9.39
N VAL A 81 4.02 -10.76 -9.44
CA VAL A 81 3.26 -11.32 -8.30
C VAL A 81 3.64 -12.78 -8.05
N LEU A 82 3.99 -13.53 -9.11
CA LEU A 82 4.44 -14.92 -8.98
C LEU A 82 5.81 -14.99 -8.32
N SER A 83 6.75 -14.15 -8.74
CA SER A 83 8.08 -14.07 -8.09
C SER A 83 7.97 -13.72 -6.61
N LEU A 84 7.02 -12.85 -6.25
CA LEU A 84 6.71 -12.51 -4.87
C LEU A 84 6.18 -13.71 -4.07
N PHE A 85 5.30 -14.50 -4.68
CA PHE A 85 4.78 -15.71 -4.06
C PHE A 85 5.87 -16.77 -3.85
N GLU A 86 6.73 -16.98 -4.84
CA GLU A 86 7.87 -17.91 -4.76
C GLU A 86 8.87 -17.50 -3.68
N ALA A 87 9.17 -16.21 -3.55
CA ALA A 87 10.09 -15.70 -2.52
C ALA A 87 9.56 -15.86 -1.08
N ALA A 88 8.25 -16.09 -0.91
CA ALA A 88 7.61 -16.27 0.39
C ALA A 88 7.47 -17.74 0.82
N GLN A 89 7.85 -18.69 -0.04
CA GLN A 89 7.87 -20.13 0.26
C GLN A 89 9.17 -20.53 0.96
#